data_AF-A0A9X0CXJ4-F1
#
_entry.id   AF-A0A9X0CXJ4-F1
#
_cell.length_a   1.000
_cell.length_b   1.000
_cell.length_c   1.000
_cell.angle_alpha   90.00
_cell.angle_beta   90.00
_cell.angle_gamma   90.00
#
_symmetry.space_group_name_H-M   'P 1'
#
loop_
_entity.id
_entity.type
_entity.pdbx_description
1 polymer ?
#
loop_
_entity_poly.entity_id
_entity_poly.type
_entity_poly.pdbx_seq_one_letter_code
_entity_poly.pdbx_strand_id
1 'polypeptide(L)'
;MTLVINTMVTTCFSCTSTTSPSLNSEFNFDAISKPPRVVFAPFTGNRVRSVVHCFRCSKPRCIYAQKQLSTRERILLEEITTTCVFSCGSPLLPPLHPLEGRISMKIFRSCDAPLEMAFYSSNLDSANVCCHCGSSNNNISVDVDLPRGHRVTLPVCEQCKLAGREVRSLLPVKRTELEREDTD
;
A
#
# COMPACT_ATOMS: atom_id res chain seq x y z
N MET A 1 -46.14 29.70 31.44
CA MET A 1 -46.25 29.22 30.05
C MET A 1 -45.75 27.79 30.05
N THR A 2 -46.69 26.87 30.16
CA THR A 2 -46.48 25.43 30.37
C THR A 2 -46.13 24.77 29.05
N LEU A 3 -45.10 23.91 29.03
CA LEU A 3 -45.00 22.88 28.01
C LEU A 3 -44.61 21.57 28.69
N VAL A 4 -45.58 20.67 28.66
CA VAL A 4 -45.59 19.31 29.20
C VAL A 4 -44.85 18.41 28.22
N ILE A 5 -43.87 17.63 28.70
CA ILE A 5 -43.54 16.35 28.05
C ILE A 5 -43.41 15.29 29.14
N ASN A 6 -44.36 14.36 29.11
CA ASN A 6 -44.49 13.20 29.98
C ASN A 6 -43.52 12.09 29.56
N THR A 7 -42.84 11.53 30.58
CA THR A 7 -42.56 10.11 30.89
C THR A 7 -42.35 9.08 29.76
N MET A 8 -41.33 8.21 29.91
CA MET A 8 -41.53 6.87 30.51
C MET A 8 -40.19 6.13 30.72
N VAL A 9 -40.05 5.60 31.94
CA VAL A 9 -39.05 4.63 32.39
C VAL A 9 -39.77 3.29 32.49
N THR A 10 -39.25 2.21 31.91
CA THR A 10 -39.60 0.81 32.24
C THR A 10 -38.63 -0.13 31.50
N THR A 11 -37.64 -0.70 32.20
CA THR A 11 -37.57 -2.06 32.78
C THR A 11 -37.21 -3.17 31.79
N CYS A 12 -36.06 -3.78 32.13
CA CYS A 12 -35.58 -5.15 31.91
C CYS A 12 -36.60 -6.23 31.52
N PHE A 13 -36.16 -7.15 30.64
CA PHE A 13 -36.62 -8.54 30.67
C PHE A 13 -35.50 -9.48 30.21
N SER A 14 -35.05 -10.32 31.15
CA SER A 14 -34.18 -11.46 30.93
C SER A 14 -35.02 -12.63 30.42
N CYS A 15 -34.58 -13.33 29.38
CA CYS A 15 -35.11 -14.64 29.01
C CYS A 15 -33.95 -15.64 28.86
N THR A 16 -33.63 -16.33 29.95
CA THR A 16 -33.08 -17.69 29.89
C THR A 16 -34.22 -18.64 29.55
N SER A 17 -34.05 -19.53 28.57
CA SER A 17 -34.49 -20.94 28.64
C SER A 17 -34.08 -21.75 27.41
N THR A 18 -33.47 -22.89 27.72
CA THR A 18 -33.02 -24.01 26.90
C THR A 18 -34.18 -24.79 26.27
N THR A 19 -34.12 -25.10 24.97
CA THR A 19 -34.52 -26.41 24.40
C THR A 19 -34.14 -26.50 22.90
N SER A 20 -33.25 -27.43 22.55
CA SER A 20 -33.20 -28.14 21.25
C SER A 20 -34.14 -29.37 21.35
N PRO A 21 -34.62 -30.04 20.27
CA PRO A 21 -33.89 -30.34 19.02
C PRO A 21 -34.69 -30.45 17.68
N SER A 22 -33.91 -30.62 16.60
CA SER A 22 -34.16 -31.39 15.34
C SER A 22 -35.33 -31.04 14.41
N LEU A 23 -35.03 -30.63 13.16
CA LEU A 23 -35.00 -31.49 11.95
C LEU A 23 -34.94 -30.63 10.65
N ASN A 24 -33.92 -30.92 9.84
CA ASN A 24 -33.84 -30.87 8.37
C ASN A 24 -34.35 -29.64 7.60
N SER A 25 -33.41 -28.78 7.19
CA SER A 25 -33.34 -28.39 5.78
C SER A 25 -31.88 -28.37 5.33
N GLU A 26 -31.59 -29.23 4.36
CA GLU A 26 -30.32 -29.27 3.64
C GLU A 26 -30.22 -28.00 2.79
N PHE A 27 -29.48 -26.99 3.27
CA PHE A 27 -28.96 -25.95 2.39
C PHE A 27 -27.56 -26.33 1.96
N ASN A 28 -27.52 -26.96 0.79
CA ASN A 28 -26.32 -27.38 0.11
C ASN A 28 -25.56 -26.13 -0.39
N PHE A 29 -24.49 -25.75 0.30
CA PHE A 29 -23.59 -24.69 -0.14
C PHE A 29 -22.32 -25.30 -0.71
N ASP A 30 -22.46 -26.01 -1.83
CA ASP A 30 -21.34 -26.38 -2.69
C ASP A 30 -20.86 -25.14 -3.46
N ALA A 31 -20.25 -24.20 -2.74
CA ALA A 31 -19.30 -23.28 -3.32
C ALA A 31 -17.91 -23.76 -2.91
N ILE A 32 -17.28 -24.55 -3.80
CA ILE A 32 -15.83 -24.71 -3.82
C ILE A 32 -15.23 -23.33 -4.19
N SER A 33 -15.30 -22.39 -3.25
CA SER A 33 -14.44 -21.24 -3.25
C SER A 33 -13.07 -21.78 -2.90
N LYS A 34 -12.20 -21.93 -3.91
CA LYS A 34 -10.78 -22.07 -3.65
C LYS A 34 -10.43 -20.95 -2.66
N PRO A 35 -9.85 -21.25 -1.48
CA PRO A 35 -9.47 -20.20 -0.57
C PRO A 35 -8.60 -19.23 -1.36
N PRO A 36 -8.84 -17.91 -1.26
CA PRO A 36 -8.00 -16.95 -1.96
C PRO A 36 -6.57 -17.28 -1.57
N ARG A 37 -5.76 -17.64 -2.57
CA ARG A 37 -4.33 -17.88 -2.35
C ARG A 37 -3.82 -16.58 -1.76
N VAL A 38 -3.51 -16.59 -0.47
CA VAL A 38 -2.90 -15.45 0.21
C VAL A 38 -1.52 -15.32 -0.40
N VAL A 39 -1.42 -14.53 -1.46
CA VAL A 39 -0.15 -14.15 -2.06
C VAL A 39 0.52 -13.25 -1.02
N PHE A 40 1.57 -13.76 -0.40
CA PHE A 40 2.47 -12.98 0.43
C PHE A 40 2.77 -11.63 -0.26
N ALA A 41 2.34 -10.56 0.41
CA ALA A 41 2.54 -9.13 0.15
C ALA A 41 2.71 -8.71 -1.34
N PRO A 42 1.66 -8.19 -2.03
CA PRO A 42 1.78 -7.66 -3.40
C PRO A 42 2.60 -6.37 -3.53
N PHE A 43 3.15 -5.84 -2.42
CA PHE A 43 3.73 -4.51 -2.33
C PHE A 43 5.25 -4.52 -2.19
N THR A 44 5.92 -5.16 -3.14
CA THR A 44 7.39 -5.23 -3.24
C THR A 44 7.91 -4.30 -4.33
N GLY A 45 9.16 -3.83 -4.22
CA GLY A 45 9.74 -2.88 -5.17
C GLY A 45 9.76 -3.36 -6.62
N ASN A 46 10.03 -4.65 -6.86
CA ASN A 46 9.99 -5.25 -8.20
C ASN A 46 8.58 -5.26 -8.85
N ARG A 47 7.53 -5.02 -8.07
CA ARG A 47 6.14 -4.92 -8.56
C ARG A 47 5.68 -3.48 -8.77
N VAL A 48 6.48 -2.49 -8.37
CA VAL A 48 6.20 -1.08 -8.66
C VAL A 48 6.34 -0.86 -10.17
N ARG A 49 5.35 -0.18 -10.76
CA ARG A 49 5.30 0.13 -12.20
C ARG A 49 5.31 1.62 -12.48
N SER A 50 4.75 2.41 -11.59
CA SER A 50 4.74 3.87 -11.67
C SER A 50 4.48 4.46 -10.28
N VAL A 51 4.47 5.79 -10.21
CA VAL A 51 4.10 6.56 -9.04
C VAL A 51 3.07 7.62 -9.39
N VAL A 52 2.21 7.93 -8.43
CA VAL A 52 1.33 9.10 -8.49
C VAL A 52 1.67 10.05 -7.34
N HIS A 53 1.67 11.34 -7.61
CA HIS A 53 1.97 12.37 -6.61
C HIS A 53 0.69 12.83 -5.93
N CYS A 54 0.68 12.83 -4.61
CA CYS A 54 -0.43 13.38 -3.85
C CYS A 54 -0.45 14.90 -3.98
N PHE A 55 -1.56 15.50 -4.42
CA PHE A 55 -1.66 16.95 -4.56
C PHE A 55 -1.56 17.72 -3.23
N ARG A 56 -1.85 17.06 -2.09
CA ARG A 56 -1.84 17.68 -0.75
C ARG A 56 -0.47 17.69 -0.08
N CYS A 57 0.33 16.65 -0.27
CA CYS A 57 1.62 16.50 0.41
C CYS A 57 2.80 16.28 -0.54
N SER A 58 2.55 16.24 -1.84
CA SER A 58 3.53 16.05 -2.91
C SER A 58 4.32 14.74 -2.86
N LYS A 59 4.04 13.86 -1.88
CA LYS A 59 4.72 12.57 -1.73
C LYS A 59 4.36 11.63 -2.89
N PRO A 60 5.33 10.94 -3.49
CA PRO A 60 5.07 9.87 -4.45
C PRO A 60 4.45 8.66 -3.75
N ARG A 61 3.42 8.08 -4.35
CA ARG A 61 2.74 6.86 -3.90
C ARG A 61 2.88 5.78 -4.96
N CYS A 62 3.27 4.57 -4.55
CA CYS A 62 3.60 3.50 -5.48
C CYS A 62 2.36 2.87 -6.08
N ILE A 63 2.40 2.65 -7.40
CA ILE A 63 1.43 1.87 -8.15
C ILE A 63 2.06 0.53 -8.49
N TYR A 64 1.39 -0.54 -8.10
CA TYR A 64 1.88 -1.91 -8.21
C TYR A 64 1.11 -2.71 -9.26
N ALA A 65 1.79 -3.62 -9.96
CA ALA A 65 1.15 -4.63 -10.78
C ALA A 65 1.84 -5.99 -10.61
N GLN A 66 1.05 -7.07 -10.56
CA GLN A 66 1.59 -8.42 -10.40
C GLN A 66 2.41 -8.88 -11.61
N LYS A 67 1.98 -8.48 -12.81
CA LYS A 67 2.65 -8.78 -14.09
C LYS A 67 3.20 -7.49 -14.70
N GLN A 68 4.01 -7.63 -15.74
CA GLN A 68 4.35 -6.48 -16.57
C GLN A 68 3.09 -5.96 -17.27
N LEU A 69 2.99 -4.64 -17.36
CA LEU A 69 1.93 -3.97 -18.11
C LEU A 69 2.26 -4.03 -19.60
N SER A 70 1.24 -4.28 -20.42
CA SER A 70 1.30 -4.15 -21.88
C SER A 70 1.49 -2.68 -22.29
N THR A 71 1.86 -2.43 -23.54
CA THR A 71 2.02 -1.07 -24.06
C THR A 71 0.76 -0.22 -23.87
N ARG A 72 -0.42 -0.79 -24.18
CA ARG A 72 -1.71 -0.11 -23.97
C ARG A 72 -1.95 0.23 -22.51
N GLU A 73 -1.68 -0.70 -21.59
CA GLU A 73 -1.89 -0.47 -20.16
C GLU A 73 -0.92 0.59 -19.60
N ARG A 74 0.31 0.66 -20.12
CA ARG A 74 1.27 1.70 -19.73
C ARG A 74 0.81 3.09 -20.16
N ILE A 75 0.31 3.22 -21.39
CA ILE A 75 -0.23 4.49 -21.90
C ILE A 75 -1.41 4.96 -21.03
N LEU A 76 -2.35 4.07 -20.73
CA LEU A 76 -3.48 4.40 -19.84
C LEU A 76 -3.02 4.77 -18.42
N LEU A 77 -1.98 4.09 -17.92
CA LEU A 77 -1.43 4.40 -16.61
C LEU A 77 -0.76 5.77 -16.60
N GLU A 78 -0.01 6.10 -17.63
CA GLU A 78 0.64 7.40 -17.79
C GLU A 78 -0.40 8.53 -17.88
N GLU A 79 -1.43 8.35 -18.71
CA GLU A 79 -2.56 9.27 -18.85
C GLU A 79 -3.24 9.54 -17.51
N ILE A 80 -3.58 8.50 -16.74
CA ILE A 80 -4.23 8.73 -15.44
C ILE A 80 -3.29 9.39 -14.43
N THR A 81 -2.00 9.01 -14.40
CA THR A 81 -1.05 9.61 -13.46
C THR A 81 -0.73 11.08 -13.75
N THR A 82 -0.91 11.52 -15.00
CA THR A 82 -0.64 12.91 -15.43
C THR A 82 -1.88 13.80 -15.35
N THR A 83 -3.07 13.24 -15.60
CA THR A 83 -4.33 14.01 -15.66
C THR A 83 -5.12 14.01 -14.36
N CYS A 84 -4.94 13.01 -13.49
CA CYS A 84 -5.74 12.90 -12.27
C CYS A 84 -5.25 13.83 -11.14
N VAL A 85 -6.19 14.35 -10.35
CA VAL A 85 -5.89 15.04 -9.10
C VAL A 85 -5.96 14.03 -7.95
N PHE A 86 -4.86 13.33 -7.72
CA PHE A 86 -4.79 12.27 -6.71
C PHE A 86 -4.52 12.79 -5.30
N SER A 87 -5.24 12.25 -4.31
CA SER A 87 -5.07 12.55 -2.89
C SER A 87 -4.89 11.28 -2.06
N CYS A 88 -4.01 11.34 -1.05
CA CYS A 88 -3.76 10.24 -0.13
C CYS A 88 -5.06 9.75 0.53
N GLY A 89 -5.35 8.45 0.43
CA GLY A 89 -6.56 7.84 0.99
C GLY A 89 -7.69 7.69 -0.01
N SER A 90 -7.63 8.35 -1.17
CA SER A 90 -8.59 8.20 -2.27
C SER A 90 -8.19 7.05 -3.21
N PRO A 91 -9.15 6.37 -3.85
CA PRO A 91 -8.85 5.46 -4.96
C PRO A 91 -8.27 6.25 -6.14
N LEU A 92 -7.30 5.67 -6.85
CA LEU A 92 -6.71 6.28 -8.04
C LEU A 92 -7.61 6.13 -9.27
N LEU A 93 -8.21 4.95 -9.43
CA LEU A 93 -9.02 4.62 -10.59
C LEU A 93 -10.50 4.93 -10.32
N PRO A 94 -11.22 5.47 -11.32
CA PRO A 94 -12.68 5.46 -11.28
C PRO A 94 -13.22 4.02 -11.37
N PRO A 95 -14.48 3.77 -10.97
CA PRO A 95 -15.11 2.46 -11.13
C PRO A 95 -15.10 2.01 -12.60
N LEU A 96 -14.92 0.70 -12.84
CA LEU A 96 -14.94 0.08 -14.19
C LEU A 96 -13.81 0.54 -15.12
N HIS A 97 -12.73 1.11 -14.59
CA HIS A 97 -11.59 1.51 -15.41
C HIS A 97 -10.88 0.28 -16.01
N PRO A 98 -10.35 0.32 -17.25
CA PRO A 98 -9.67 -0.81 -17.87
C PRO A 98 -8.43 -1.34 -17.11
N LEU A 99 -7.88 -0.55 -16.19
CA LEU A 99 -6.76 -0.95 -15.32
C LEU A 99 -7.22 -1.56 -13.98
N GLU A 100 -8.52 -1.64 -13.72
CA GLU A 100 -9.07 -2.28 -12.55
C GLU A 100 -8.64 -3.75 -12.48
N GLY A 101 -8.20 -4.21 -11.32
CA GLY A 101 -7.61 -5.54 -11.12
C GLY A 101 -6.24 -5.77 -11.78
N ARG A 102 -5.77 -4.85 -12.64
CA ARG A 102 -4.43 -4.90 -13.27
C ARG A 102 -3.39 -4.19 -12.46
N ILE A 103 -3.73 -3.02 -11.92
CA ILE A 103 -2.90 -2.27 -10.99
C ILE A 103 -3.51 -2.26 -9.59
N SER A 104 -2.69 -1.94 -8.60
CA SER A 104 -3.09 -1.85 -7.20
C SER A 104 -2.27 -0.79 -6.48
N MET A 105 -2.85 -0.19 -5.45
CA MET A 105 -2.19 0.75 -4.55
C MET A 105 -2.51 0.39 -3.11
N LYS A 106 -1.68 0.83 -2.16
CA LYS A 106 -2.06 0.81 -0.76
C LYS A 106 -3.11 1.89 -0.49
N ILE A 107 -4.35 1.47 -0.30
CA ILE A 107 -5.46 2.36 0.09
C ILE A 107 -5.29 2.78 1.57
N PHE A 108 -5.95 3.86 1.99
CA PHE A 108 -5.96 4.38 3.37
C PHE A 108 -4.60 4.85 3.92
N ARG A 109 -3.75 5.40 3.06
CA ARG A 109 -2.51 6.07 3.46
C ARG A 109 -2.80 7.53 3.76
N SER A 110 -2.37 8.04 4.92
CA SER A 110 -2.47 9.47 5.24
C SER A 110 -1.32 10.26 4.60
N CYS A 111 -1.46 11.60 4.54
CA CYS A 111 -0.38 12.46 4.07
C CYS A 111 0.84 12.42 5.00
N ASP A 112 0.65 12.18 6.30
CA ASP A 112 1.73 12.06 7.28
C ASP A 112 2.53 10.77 7.13
N ALA A 113 1.91 9.75 6.50
CA ALA A 113 2.58 8.49 6.28
C ALA A 113 3.86 8.68 5.44
N PRO A 114 4.99 8.08 5.87
CA PRO A 114 6.27 8.13 5.18
C PRO A 114 6.18 7.44 3.82
N LEU A 115 7.21 7.60 2.99
CA LEU A 115 7.27 6.93 1.69
C LEU A 115 7.32 5.40 1.87
N GLU A 116 6.89 4.69 0.84
CA GLU A 116 6.88 3.23 0.86
C GLU A 116 8.30 2.72 0.68
N MET A 117 8.72 1.73 1.47
CA MET A 117 10.02 1.07 1.28
C MET A 117 10.16 0.50 -0.15
N ALA A 118 9.04 0.06 -0.73
CA ALA A 118 8.97 -0.42 -2.10
C ALA A 118 9.41 0.62 -3.14
N PHE A 119 9.20 1.92 -2.88
CA PHE A 119 9.64 3.01 -3.75
C PHE A 119 11.16 2.96 -3.96
N TYR A 120 11.92 2.83 -2.87
CA TYR A 120 13.39 2.77 -2.88
C TYR A 120 13.96 1.45 -3.39
N SER A 121 13.22 0.36 -3.23
CA SER A 121 13.61 -0.96 -3.76
C SER A 121 13.10 -1.22 -5.18
N SER A 122 12.48 -0.22 -5.82
CA SER A 122 12.00 -0.31 -7.20
C SER A 122 13.08 0.10 -8.20
N ASN A 123 12.80 -0.12 -9.49
CA ASN A 123 13.68 0.34 -10.57
C ASN A 123 13.40 1.81 -10.97
N LEU A 124 12.65 2.57 -10.15
CA LEU A 124 12.40 4.00 -10.38
C LEU A 124 13.54 4.84 -9.80
N ASP A 125 13.78 6.01 -10.39
CA ASP A 125 14.76 6.99 -9.92
C ASP A 125 14.34 7.58 -8.56
N SER A 126 14.76 6.89 -7.50
CA SER A 126 14.30 7.12 -6.12
C SER A 126 15.43 7.40 -5.12
N ALA A 127 16.69 7.32 -5.58
CA ALA A 127 17.88 7.41 -4.72
C ALA A 127 17.97 8.73 -3.93
N ASN A 128 17.51 9.84 -4.53
CA ASN A 128 17.64 11.18 -3.96
C ASN A 128 16.32 11.73 -3.44
N VAL A 129 15.44 10.91 -2.89
CA VAL A 129 14.13 11.37 -2.38
C VAL A 129 14.02 11.07 -0.90
N CYS A 130 13.78 12.06 -0.05
CA CYS A 130 13.67 11.86 1.40
C CYS A 130 12.55 10.88 1.80
N CYS A 131 12.86 9.88 2.64
CA CYS A 131 11.92 8.81 3.03
C CYS A 131 10.73 9.26 3.89
N HIS A 132 10.77 10.48 4.41
CA HIS A 132 9.70 11.03 5.23
C HIS A 132 8.83 12.02 4.46
N CYS A 133 9.44 13.00 3.79
CA CYS A 133 8.72 14.10 3.14
C CYS A 133 8.59 13.95 1.62
N GLY A 134 9.38 13.09 0.97
CA GLY A 134 9.36 12.94 -0.49
C GLY A 134 10.05 14.07 -1.26
N SER A 135 10.73 14.99 -0.59
CA SER A 135 11.53 16.04 -1.26
C SER A 135 12.78 15.44 -1.90
N SER A 136 13.10 15.92 -3.10
CA SER A 136 14.29 15.52 -3.86
C SER A 136 15.48 16.48 -3.74
N ASN A 137 15.47 17.38 -2.75
CA ASN A 137 16.47 18.44 -2.65
C ASN A 137 17.89 17.88 -2.39
N ASN A 138 18.90 18.56 -2.96
CA ASN A 138 20.32 18.17 -2.96
C ASN A 138 21.01 18.05 -1.58
N ASN A 139 20.35 18.44 -0.48
CA ASN A 139 20.88 18.30 0.89
C ASN A 139 20.45 16.96 1.51
N ILE A 140 20.52 15.89 0.73
CA ILE A 140 20.32 14.53 1.22
C ILE A 140 21.71 13.99 1.51
N SER A 141 22.02 13.81 2.79
CA SER A 141 23.25 13.13 3.18
C SER A 141 23.15 11.67 2.76
N VAL A 142 23.83 11.31 1.68
CA VAL A 142 24.11 9.92 1.38
C VAL A 142 25.41 9.62 2.11
N ASP A 143 25.35 8.87 3.22
CA ASP A 143 26.55 8.21 3.72
C ASP A 143 26.91 7.14 2.68
N VAL A 144 27.65 7.58 1.66
CA VAL A 144 28.29 6.72 0.68
C VAL A 144 29.53 6.19 1.36
N ASP A 145 29.44 4.98 1.91
CA ASP A 145 30.53 4.01 1.93
C ASP A 145 30.10 2.82 2.79
N LEU A 146 29.45 1.81 2.20
CA LEU A 146 29.49 0.49 2.82
C LEU A 146 29.67 -0.65 1.81
N PRO A 147 30.64 -1.55 2.07
CA PRO A 147 30.95 -2.70 1.22
C PRO A 147 29.78 -3.69 1.16
N ARG A 148 29.78 -4.49 0.08
CA ARG A 148 28.78 -5.52 -0.27
C ARG A 148 28.30 -6.28 0.97
N GLY A 149 27.02 -6.11 1.33
CA GLY A 149 26.37 -6.82 2.45
C GLY A 149 25.71 -5.95 3.51
N HIS A 150 25.83 -4.62 3.45
CA HIS A 150 25.30 -3.73 4.49
C HIS A 150 23.87 -3.24 4.23
N ARG A 151 23.20 -2.90 5.34
CA ARG A 151 21.87 -2.28 5.40
C ARG A 151 21.86 -1.01 4.54
N VAL A 152 20.93 -0.91 3.59
CA VAL A 152 20.80 0.30 2.76
C VAL A 152 20.05 1.34 3.58
N THR A 153 20.77 2.37 4.01
CA THR A 153 20.23 3.52 4.74
C THR A 153 19.43 4.40 3.79
N LEU A 154 18.16 4.68 4.14
CA LEU A 154 17.31 5.52 3.31
C LEU A 154 17.65 7.00 3.48
N PRO A 155 17.60 7.78 2.39
CA PRO A 155 17.85 9.21 2.41
C PRO A 155 16.88 9.98 3.31
N VAL A 156 17.41 10.90 4.11
CA VAL A 156 16.64 11.85 4.94
C VAL A 156 17.16 13.25 4.73
N CYS A 157 16.28 14.19 4.38
CA CYS A 157 16.65 15.61 4.23
C CYS A 157 16.91 16.27 5.59
N GLU A 158 17.71 17.34 5.59
CA GLU A 158 18.07 18.09 6.81
C GLU A 158 16.85 18.54 7.62
N GLN A 159 15.80 19.03 6.97
CA GLN A 159 14.58 19.47 7.67
C GLN A 159 13.91 18.32 8.43
N CYS A 160 13.91 17.11 7.87
CA CYS A 160 13.39 15.93 8.56
C CYS A 160 14.29 15.48 9.71
N LYS A 161 15.62 15.63 9.57
CA LYS A 161 16.57 15.37 10.67
C LYS A 161 16.38 16.35 11.83
N LEU A 162 16.27 17.65 11.54
CA LEU A 162 16.02 18.70 12.54
C LEU A 162 14.68 18.51 13.25
N ALA A 163 13.68 17.98 12.55
CA ALA A 163 12.40 17.59 13.14
C ALA A 163 12.46 16.28 13.97
N GLY A 164 13.65 15.71 14.19
CA GLY A 164 13.85 14.50 14.99
C GLY A 164 13.39 13.21 14.31
N ARG A 165 13.25 13.17 12.98
CA ARG A 165 12.85 11.95 12.28
C ARG A 165 14.02 11.00 12.12
N GLU A 166 13.84 9.77 12.56
CA GLU A 166 14.86 8.74 12.48
C GLU A 166 15.10 8.23 11.06
N VAL A 167 16.34 7.78 10.84
CA VAL A 167 16.79 7.15 9.61
C VAL A 167 16.24 5.72 9.54
N ARG A 168 15.77 5.32 8.36
CA ARG A 168 15.23 3.97 8.11
C ARG A 168 16.20 3.16 7.27
N SER A 169 16.31 1.87 7.52
CA SER A 169 17.16 0.98 6.73
C SER A 169 16.36 -0.11 6.02
N LEU A 170 16.73 -0.39 4.78
CA LEU A 170 16.36 -1.62 4.07
C LEU A 170 17.35 -2.74 4.45
N LEU A 171 16.82 -3.90 4.81
CA LEU A 171 17.65 -5.10 4.92
C LEU A 171 18.06 -5.56 3.51
N PRO A 172 19.31 -5.98 3.30
CA PRO A 172 19.75 -6.51 2.03
C PRO A 172 18.93 -7.75 1.66
N VAL A 173 18.40 -7.77 0.44
CA VAL A 173 17.75 -8.96 -0.13
C VAL A 173 18.86 -9.92 -0.52
N LYS A 174 18.97 -11.06 0.16
CA LYS A 174 19.81 -12.17 -0.30
C LYS A 174 19.23 -12.66 -1.64
N ARG A 175 19.93 -12.40 -2.76
CA ARG A 175 19.66 -13.13 -4.01
C ARG A 175 20.20 -14.54 -3.79
N THR A 176 19.33 -15.54 -3.74
CA THR A 176 19.74 -16.91 -3.99
C THR A 176 20.16 -16.97 -5.45
N GLU A 177 21.45 -17.21 -5.68
CA GLU A 177 22.00 -17.52 -6.99
C GLU A 177 21.30 -18.79 -7.46
N LEU A 178 20.47 -18.68 -8.52
CA LEU A 178 20.11 -19.85 -9.31
C LEU A 178 21.38 -20.19 -10.09
N GLU A 179 22.09 -21.20 -9.63
CA GLU A 179 23.21 -21.82 -10.32
C GLU A 179 22.76 -22.16 -11.75
N ARG A 180 23.44 -21.56 -12.73
CA ARG A 180 23.44 -22.08 -14.10
C ARG A 180 24.43 -23.23 -14.07
N GLU A 181 23.92 -24.46 -14.08
CA GLU A 181 24.65 -25.57 -14.65
C GLU A 181 24.72 -25.33 -16.16
N ASP A 182 25.78 -24.66 -16.60
CA ASP A 182 26.20 -24.72 -17.99
C ASP A 182 27.01 -26.01 -18.15
N THR A 183 26.33 -27.07 -18.59
CA THR A 183 26.97 -28.24 -19.22
C THR A 183 27.53 -27.81 -20.58
N ASP A 184 28.85 -27.95 -20.75
CA ASP A 184 29.51 -28.62 -21.89
C ASP A 184 30.99 -28.89 -21.58
#